data_AF-A0A4Q5RSJ5-F1
#
_entry.id   AF-A0A4Q5RSJ5-F1
#
_cell.length_a   1.000
_cell.length_b   1.000
_cell.length_c   1.000
_cell.angle_alpha   90.00
_cell.angle_beta   90.00
_cell.angle_gamma   90.00
#
_symmetry.space_group_name_H-M   'P 1'
#
loop_
_entity.id
_entity.type
_entity.pdbx_description
1 polymer ?
#
loop_
_entity_poly.entity_id
_entity_poly.type
_entity_poly.pdbx_seq_one_letter_code
_entity_poly.pdbx_strand_id
1 'polypeptide(L)'
;MDWGQIWAALSFVAEGLWITIISGPAQRMYVAGAAVVILWLAFWAAVSRRSTLRAILTDPAYTKAKSRRGPKAFRDPTIDGYLHDIAIRERQALRRILGLAGQILSFGVLLPTIMFGLATLHYQWFHVGMPALVESQTLLPVPEVSAWQLLTYVIDNVLRGGLFDLMEVFRLHSTTVTNNIAAYPYSVGVFIYHLYVEGFLIVAVATAAHAIFLVRKALQEERRIVNAQRGVKS
;
A
#
# COMPACT_ATOMS: atom_id res chain seq x y z
N MET A 1 -57.48 -7.08 -24.58
CA MET A 1 -56.34 -6.73 -23.70
C MET A 1 -55.87 -5.38 -24.16
N ASP A 2 -55.96 -4.36 -23.30
CA ASP A 2 -55.69 -2.98 -23.68
C ASP A 2 -54.19 -2.70 -23.56
N TRP A 3 -53.51 -2.64 -24.69
CA TRP A 3 -52.07 -2.37 -24.78
C TRP A 3 -51.70 -1.00 -24.21
N GLY A 4 -52.61 -0.02 -24.20
CA GLY A 4 -52.37 1.30 -23.61
C GLY A 4 -52.20 1.24 -22.09
N GLN A 5 -52.98 0.41 -21.40
CA GLN A 5 -52.86 0.21 -19.95
C GLN A 5 -51.57 -0.54 -19.58
N ILE A 6 -51.14 -1.50 -20.41
CA ILE A 6 -49.88 -2.23 -20.21
C ILE A 6 -48.69 -1.28 -20.37
N TRP A 7 -48.70 -0.44 -21.41
CA TRP A 7 -47.64 0.56 -21.62
C TRP A 7 -47.58 1.59 -20.50
N ALA A 8 -48.73 2.10 -20.03
CA ALA A 8 -48.76 3.03 -18.91
C ALA A 8 -48.20 2.41 -17.61
N ALA A 9 -48.54 1.15 -17.32
CA ALA A 9 -48.01 0.42 -16.17
C ALA A 9 -46.50 0.18 -16.28
N LEU A 10 -46.00 -0.18 -17.46
CA LEU A 10 -44.57 -0.36 -17.71
C LEU A 10 -43.79 0.94 -17.58
N SER A 11 -44.29 2.05 -18.11
CA SER A 11 -43.65 3.36 -17.98
C SER A 11 -43.60 3.83 -16.52
N PHE A 12 -44.68 3.64 -15.76
CA PHE A 12 -44.71 3.97 -14.33
C PHE A 12 -43.70 3.14 -13.51
N VAL A 13 -43.59 1.84 -13.79
CA VAL A 13 -42.59 0.97 -13.15
C VAL A 13 -41.17 1.37 -13.56
N ALA A 14 -40.95 1.68 -14.83
CA ALA A 14 -39.65 2.12 -15.34
C ALA A 14 -39.21 3.45 -14.72
N GLU A 15 -40.11 4.42 -14.58
CA GLU A 15 -39.86 5.69 -13.90
C GLU A 15 -39.57 5.48 -12.40
N GLY A 16 -40.35 4.63 -11.73
CA GLY A 16 -40.11 4.27 -10.33
C GLY A 16 -38.74 3.60 -10.12
N LEU A 17 -38.34 2.69 -11.01
CA LEU A 17 -37.01 2.08 -11.01
C LEU A 17 -35.91 3.10 -11.28
N TRP A 18 -36.10 4.00 -12.24
CA TRP A 18 -35.14 5.05 -12.57
C TRP A 18 -34.89 6.01 -11.40
N ILE A 19 -35.96 6.45 -10.73
CA ILE A 19 -35.87 7.28 -9.53
C ILE A 19 -35.15 6.53 -8.40
N THR A 20 -35.41 5.23 -8.27
CA THR A 20 -34.76 4.40 -7.24
C THR A 20 -33.26 4.24 -7.52
N ILE A 21 -32.87 4.06 -8.78
CA ILE A 21 -31.47 3.92 -9.22
C ILE A 21 -30.69 5.24 -9.04
N ILE A 22 -31.33 6.40 -9.24
CA ILE A 22 -30.68 7.72 -9.09
C ILE A 22 -30.79 8.27 -7.67
N SER A 23 -31.52 7.58 -6.79
CA SER A 23 -31.72 8.00 -5.40
C SER A 23 -30.39 8.20 -4.64
N GLY A 24 -30.39 9.11 -3.67
CA GLY A 24 -29.22 9.35 -2.80
C GLY A 24 -28.65 8.07 -2.16
N PRO A 25 -29.48 7.14 -1.63
CA PRO A 25 -29.00 5.85 -1.15
C PRO A 25 -28.30 5.01 -2.22
N ALA A 26 -28.84 4.94 -3.44
CA ALA A 26 -28.22 4.20 -4.54
C ALA A 26 -26.87 4.81 -4.94
N GLN A 27 -26.77 6.14 -5.02
CA GLN A 27 -25.52 6.85 -5.26
C GLN A 27 -24.45 6.50 -4.20
N ARG A 28 -24.82 6.47 -2.91
CA ARG A 28 -23.91 6.07 -1.82
C ARG A 28 -23.40 4.64 -2.00
N MET A 29 -24.27 3.72 -2.40
CA MET A 29 -23.90 2.33 -2.68
C MET A 29 -22.96 2.24 -3.90
N TYR A 30 -23.16 3.03 -4.95
CA TYR A 30 -22.26 3.08 -6.10
C TYR A 30 -20.88 3.60 -5.74
N VAL A 31 -20.79 4.66 -4.95
CA VAL A 31 -19.50 5.20 -4.49
C VAL A 31 -18.79 4.18 -3.59
N ALA A 32 -19.51 3.54 -2.67
CA ALA A 32 -18.93 2.49 -1.82
C ALA A 32 -18.45 1.28 -2.65
N GLY A 33 -19.24 0.84 -3.63
CA GLY A 33 -18.88 -0.24 -4.55
C GLY A 33 -17.64 0.09 -5.39
N ALA A 34 -17.60 1.30 -5.96
CA ALA A 34 -16.43 1.78 -6.70
C ALA A 34 -15.19 1.83 -5.80
N ALA A 35 -15.35 2.26 -4.53
CA ALA A 35 -14.26 2.29 -3.58
C ALA A 35 -13.70 0.88 -3.30
N VAL A 36 -14.57 -0.11 -3.09
CA VAL A 36 -14.15 -1.51 -2.92
C VAL A 36 -13.41 -2.04 -4.14
N VAL A 37 -13.91 -1.76 -5.35
CA VAL A 37 -13.24 -2.18 -6.60
C VAL A 37 -11.87 -1.52 -6.74
N ILE A 38 -11.74 -0.23 -6.46
CA ILE A 38 -10.47 0.49 -6.52
C ILE A 38 -9.46 -0.09 -5.52
N LEU A 39 -9.89 -0.34 -4.27
CA LEU A 39 -9.06 -0.97 -3.24
C LEU A 39 -8.65 -2.40 -3.65
N TRP A 40 -9.56 -3.18 -4.23
CA TRP A 40 -9.27 -4.52 -4.72
C TRP A 40 -8.26 -4.50 -5.88
N LEU A 41 -8.41 -3.58 -6.83
CA LEU A 41 -7.46 -3.39 -7.93
C LEU A 41 -6.09 -2.93 -7.42
N ALA A 42 -6.05 -2.03 -6.44
CA ALA A 42 -4.83 -1.60 -5.77
C ALA A 42 -4.13 -2.78 -5.07
N PHE A 43 -4.92 -3.61 -4.37
CA PHE A 43 -4.43 -4.81 -3.72
C PHE A 43 -3.85 -5.80 -4.73
N TRP A 44 -4.62 -6.10 -5.77
CA TRP A 44 -4.19 -6.98 -6.86
C TRP A 44 -2.93 -6.47 -7.56
N ALA A 45 -2.85 -5.18 -7.87
CA ALA A 45 -1.70 -4.54 -8.51
C ALA A 45 -0.43 -4.63 -7.64
N ALA A 46 -0.58 -4.62 -6.33
CA ALA A 46 0.54 -4.78 -5.41
C ALA A 46 0.95 -6.26 -5.24
N VAL A 47 -0.01 -7.19 -5.17
CA VAL A 47 0.26 -8.64 -5.05
C VAL A 47 0.82 -9.25 -6.34
N SER A 48 0.29 -8.88 -7.50
CA SER A 48 0.73 -9.38 -8.82
C SER A 48 2.21 -9.10 -9.11
N ARG A 49 2.79 -8.07 -8.49
CA ARG A 49 4.22 -7.72 -8.57
C ARG A 49 5.15 -8.68 -7.81
N ARG A 50 4.62 -9.64 -7.04
CA ARG A 50 5.42 -10.75 -6.49
C ARG A 50 6.07 -11.61 -7.58
N SER A 51 5.47 -11.68 -8.77
CA SER A 51 6.05 -12.36 -9.94
C SER A 51 7.34 -11.68 -10.41
N THR A 52 7.41 -10.35 -10.35
CA THR A 52 8.59 -9.54 -10.69
C THR A 52 9.72 -9.75 -9.68
N LEU A 53 9.39 -9.90 -8.39
CA LEU A 53 10.37 -10.29 -7.37
C LEU A 53 10.92 -11.69 -7.61
N ARG A 54 10.07 -12.67 -7.94
CA ARG A 54 10.56 -14.00 -8.36
C ARG A 54 11.50 -13.86 -9.54
N ALA A 55 11.15 -13.09 -10.57
CA ALA A 55 11.99 -12.89 -11.75
C ALA A 55 13.36 -12.29 -11.42
N ILE A 56 13.44 -11.30 -10.52
CA ILE A 56 14.71 -10.71 -10.06
C ILE A 56 15.53 -11.72 -9.25
N LEU A 57 14.87 -12.52 -8.39
CA LEU A 57 15.53 -13.51 -7.55
C LEU A 57 15.98 -14.77 -8.33
N THR A 58 15.29 -15.11 -9.42
CA THR A 58 15.65 -16.18 -10.34
C THR A 58 16.56 -15.72 -11.47
N ASP A 59 16.91 -14.43 -11.52
CA ASP A 59 17.79 -13.91 -12.57
C ASP A 59 19.12 -14.67 -12.50
N PRO A 60 19.56 -15.30 -13.62
CA PRO A 60 20.81 -16.01 -13.69
C PRO A 60 22.02 -15.18 -13.26
N ALA A 61 21.95 -13.85 -13.28
CA ALA A 61 22.99 -12.99 -12.72
C ALA A 61 23.24 -13.20 -11.21
N TYR A 62 22.23 -13.66 -10.46
CA TYR A 62 22.30 -13.92 -9.01
C TYR A 62 22.24 -15.41 -8.65
N THR A 63 21.77 -16.28 -9.55
CA THR A 63 21.72 -17.74 -9.35
C THR A 63 22.87 -18.52 -10.01
N LYS A 64 23.56 -17.98 -11.03
CA LYS A 64 24.67 -18.67 -11.73
C LYS A 64 25.99 -18.75 -10.95
N ALA A 65 26.06 -18.30 -9.71
CA ALA A 65 27.20 -18.61 -8.85
C ALA A 65 27.47 -20.13 -8.76
N LYS A 66 26.42 -20.96 -8.88
CA LYS A 66 26.54 -22.43 -8.89
C LYS A 66 26.84 -23.08 -10.25
N SER A 67 26.63 -22.39 -11.39
CA SER A 67 26.74 -23.02 -12.73
C SER A 67 27.97 -22.61 -13.52
N ARG A 68 28.78 -21.66 -13.04
CA ARG A 68 30.10 -21.41 -13.64
C ARG A 68 30.98 -22.59 -13.27
N ARG A 69 31.23 -23.48 -14.24
CA ARG A 69 32.37 -24.42 -14.24
C ARG A 69 33.57 -23.67 -13.66
N GLY A 70 34.22 -24.28 -12.67
CA GLY A 70 35.18 -23.67 -11.74
C GLY A 70 35.95 -22.48 -12.32
N PRO A 71 36.08 -21.36 -11.59
CA PRO A 71 36.61 -20.14 -12.16
C PRO A 71 38.04 -20.38 -12.65
N LYS A 72 38.31 -20.08 -13.92
CA LYS A 72 39.69 -20.05 -14.46
C LYS A 72 40.52 -19.15 -13.53
N ALA A 73 41.70 -19.60 -13.11
CA ALA A 73 42.55 -18.88 -12.17
C ALA A 73 42.76 -17.41 -12.60
N PHE A 74 42.08 -16.48 -11.91
CA PHE A 74 42.13 -15.05 -12.22
C PHE A 74 43.48 -14.45 -11.82
N ARG A 75 44.03 -13.51 -12.58
CA ARG A 75 45.19 -12.70 -12.17
C ARG A 75 44.76 -11.66 -11.12
N ASP A 76 45.61 -11.26 -10.19
CA ASP A 76 45.24 -10.30 -9.13
C ASP A 76 44.59 -8.98 -9.60
N PRO A 77 45.03 -8.31 -10.69
CA PRO A 77 44.32 -7.12 -11.19
C PRO A 77 42.91 -7.40 -11.71
N THR A 78 42.57 -8.66 -12.01
CA THR A 78 41.19 -9.05 -12.35
C THR A 78 40.32 -9.31 -11.11
N ILE A 79 40.89 -9.49 -9.91
CA ILE A 79 40.12 -9.73 -8.67
C ILE A 79 39.47 -8.44 -8.18
N ASP A 80 40.20 -7.33 -8.17
CA ASP A 80 39.68 -6.03 -7.72
C ASP A 80 38.58 -5.50 -8.65
N GLY A 81 38.75 -5.67 -9.98
CA GLY A 81 37.70 -5.38 -10.95
C GLY A 81 36.44 -6.22 -10.72
N TYR A 82 36.62 -7.49 -10.35
CA TYR A 82 35.49 -8.39 -10.06
C TYR A 82 34.74 -8.01 -8.76
N LEU A 83 35.47 -7.57 -7.72
CA LEU A 83 34.87 -7.03 -6.50
C LEU A 83 34.12 -5.72 -6.77
N HIS A 84 34.64 -4.88 -7.66
CA HIS A 84 33.96 -3.66 -8.11
C HIS A 84 32.64 -3.98 -8.84
N ASP A 85 32.65 -4.96 -9.74
CA ASP A 85 31.45 -5.42 -10.45
C ASP A 85 30.39 -6.00 -9.51
N ILE A 86 30.82 -6.71 -8.46
CA ILE A 86 29.92 -7.20 -7.39
C ILE A 86 29.25 -6.03 -6.67
N ALA A 87 30.00 -4.98 -6.33
CA ALA A 87 29.44 -3.79 -5.66
C ALA A 87 28.46 -3.02 -6.55
N ILE A 88 28.71 -2.93 -7.87
CA ILE A 88 27.77 -2.33 -8.82
C ILE A 88 26.48 -3.15 -8.88
N ARG A 89 26.57 -4.48 -8.98
CA ARG A 89 25.40 -5.38 -9.00
C ARG A 89 24.57 -5.26 -7.71
N GLU A 90 25.22 -5.17 -6.55
CA GLU A 90 24.55 -4.92 -5.27
C GLU A 90 23.72 -3.63 -5.29
N ARG A 91 24.31 -2.52 -5.73
CA ARG A 91 23.61 -1.22 -5.81
C ARG A 91 22.44 -1.27 -6.78
N GLN A 92 22.60 -1.93 -7.93
CA GLN A 92 21.52 -2.07 -8.91
C GLN A 92 20.36 -2.92 -8.37
N ALA A 93 20.67 -4.03 -7.69
CA ALA A 93 19.66 -4.86 -7.03
C ALA A 93 18.90 -4.08 -5.96
N LEU A 94 19.61 -3.36 -5.08
CA LEU A 94 19.00 -2.54 -4.04
C LEU A 94 18.09 -1.45 -4.62
N ARG A 95 18.52 -0.74 -5.68
CA ARG A 95 17.68 0.25 -6.36
C ARG A 95 16.40 -0.36 -6.93
N ARG A 96 16.47 -1.56 -7.52
CA ARG A 96 15.29 -2.27 -8.04
C ARG A 96 14.35 -2.70 -6.90
N ILE A 97 14.90 -3.20 -5.80
CA ILE A 97 14.12 -3.57 -4.60
C ILE A 97 13.41 -2.34 -4.01
N LEU A 98 14.13 -1.23 -3.85
CA LEU A 98 13.56 0.03 -3.39
C LEU A 98 12.50 0.58 -4.35
N GLY A 99 12.72 0.48 -5.66
CA GLY A 99 11.74 0.88 -6.67
C GLY A 99 10.45 0.05 -6.57
N LEU A 100 10.56 -1.27 -6.37
CA LEU A 100 9.40 -2.15 -6.17
C LEU A 100 8.69 -1.87 -4.85
N ALA A 101 9.43 -1.68 -3.75
CA ALA A 101 8.85 -1.30 -2.47
C ALA A 101 8.11 0.04 -2.57
N GLY A 102 8.72 1.04 -3.23
CA GLY A 102 8.11 2.33 -3.50
C GLY A 102 6.81 2.20 -4.29
N GLN A 103 6.77 1.37 -5.33
CA GLN A 103 5.55 1.10 -6.10
C GLN A 103 4.46 0.40 -5.27
N ILE A 104 4.81 -0.59 -4.45
CA ILE A 104 3.86 -1.25 -3.55
C ILE A 104 3.27 -0.22 -2.58
N LEU A 105 4.08 0.68 -2.04
CA LEU A 105 3.61 1.75 -1.15
C LEU A 105 2.75 2.79 -1.89
N SER A 106 3.11 3.18 -3.11
CA SER A 106 2.32 4.14 -3.89
C SER A 106 0.92 3.59 -4.17
N PHE A 107 0.78 2.36 -4.66
CA PHE A 107 -0.56 1.82 -4.98
C PHE A 107 -1.28 1.29 -3.74
N GLY A 108 -0.56 0.63 -2.84
CA GLY A 108 -1.11 -0.03 -1.65
C GLY A 108 -1.32 0.87 -0.44
N VAL A 109 -0.76 2.08 -0.40
CA VAL A 109 -0.94 3.01 0.73
C VAL A 109 -1.46 4.36 0.27
N LEU A 110 -0.85 5.01 -0.73
CA LEU A 110 -1.23 6.37 -1.11
C LEU A 110 -2.68 6.46 -1.61
N LEU A 111 -3.08 5.57 -2.52
CA LEU A 111 -4.43 5.58 -3.09
C LEU A 111 -5.53 5.34 -2.03
N PRO A 112 -5.46 4.29 -1.19
CA PRO A 112 -6.37 4.13 -0.05
C PRO A 112 -6.39 5.32 0.91
N THR A 113 -5.24 5.95 1.13
CA THR A 113 -5.12 7.12 2.01
C THR A 113 -5.84 8.34 1.46
N ILE A 114 -5.72 8.59 0.14
CA ILE A 114 -6.47 9.64 -0.53
C ILE A 114 -7.98 9.37 -0.43
N MET A 115 -8.39 8.13 -0.68
CA MET A 115 -9.79 7.73 -0.56
C MET A 115 -10.32 7.88 0.86
N PHE A 116 -9.53 7.54 1.88
CA PHE A 116 -9.86 7.73 3.28
C PHE A 116 -10.04 9.22 3.62
N GLY A 117 -9.15 10.08 3.14
CA GLY A 117 -9.27 11.53 3.29
C GLY A 117 -10.54 12.09 2.66
N LEU A 118 -10.87 11.66 1.43
CA LEU A 118 -12.11 12.04 0.74
C LEU A 118 -13.36 11.52 1.46
N ALA A 119 -13.33 10.27 1.94
CA ALA A 119 -14.43 9.69 2.72
C ALA A 119 -14.65 10.44 4.03
N THR A 120 -13.57 10.89 4.68
CA THR A 120 -13.64 11.71 5.89
C THR A 120 -14.26 13.08 5.61
N LEU A 121 -13.83 13.74 4.53
CA LEU A 121 -14.37 15.05 4.13
C LEU A 121 -15.86 14.99 3.76
N HIS A 122 -16.28 13.92 3.07
CA HIS A 122 -17.65 13.74 2.60
C HIS A 122 -18.50 12.83 3.49
N TYR A 123 -18.09 12.55 4.72
CA TYR A 123 -18.78 11.58 5.57
C TYR A 123 -20.24 11.95 5.87
N GLN A 124 -20.53 13.24 6.05
CA GLN A 124 -21.90 13.71 6.29
C GLN A 124 -22.85 13.42 5.12
N TRP A 125 -22.32 13.30 3.89
CA TRP A 125 -23.10 12.87 2.74
C TRP A 125 -23.51 11.40 2.84
N PHE A 126 -22.69 10.55 3.47
CA PHE A 126 -23.02 9.15 3.75
C PHE A 126 -23.94 9.00 4.96
N HIS A 127 -23.64 9.71 6.06
CA HIS A 127 -24.39 9.65 7.32
C HIS A 127 -24.76 11.05 7.80
N VAL A 128 -26.02 11.42 7.59
CA VAL A 128 -26.54 12.75 7.95
C VAL A 128 -26.61 12.91 9.47
N GLY A 129 -26.18 14.06 9.98
CA GLY A 129 -26.28 14.41 11.39
C GLY A 129 -25.18 13.83 12.30
N MET A 130 -24.24 13.06 11.75
CA MET A 130 -23.09 12.56 12.49
C MET A 130 -21.77 13.08 11.88
N PRO A 131 -21.01 13.93 12.58
CA PRO A 131 -19.69 14.34 12.11
C PRO A 131 -18.70 13.18 12.20
N ALA A 132 -17.81 13.06 11.20
CA ALA A 132 -16.71 12.09 11.24
C ALA A 132 -15.63 12.49 12.27
N LEU A 133 -15.37 13.79 12.38
CA LEU A 133 -14.32 14.35 13.22
C LEU A 133 -14.90 15.20 14.33
N VAL A 134 -14.30 15.09 15.51
CA VAL A 134 -14.56 15.93 16.69
C VAL A 134 -13.26 16.54 17.19
N GLU A 135 -13.33 17.64 17.91
CA GLU A 135 -12.17 18.19 18.60
C GLU A 135 -11.66 17.24 19.68
N SER A 136 -10.34 17.02 19.73
CA SER A 136 -9.74 16.03 20.64
C SER A 136 -9.95 16.35 22.12
N GLN A 137 -10.11 17.63 22.48
CA GLN A 137 -10.27 18.06 23.88
C GLN A 137 -11.73 18.18 24.32
N THR A 138 -12.57 18.75 23.46
CA THR A 138 -13.97 19.08 23.79
C THR A 138 -14.95 17.98 23.36
N LEU A 139 -14.51 17.08 22.46
CA LEU A 139 -15.35 16.08 21.79
C LEU A 139 -16.55 16.69 21.04
N LEU A 140 -16.50 17.99 20.76
CA LEU A 140 -17.53 18.68 20.01
C LEU A 140 -17.32 18.49 18.51
N PRO A 141 -18.41 18.45 17.72
CA PRO A 141 -18.34 18.44 16.27
C PRO A 141 -17.46 19.58 15.75
N VAL A 142 -16.55 19.27 14.84
CA VAL A 142 -15.81 20.31 14.10
C VAL A 142 -16.74 20.84 13.00
N PRO A 143 -17.18 22.11 13.04
CA PRO A 143 -18.17 22.63 12.10
C PRO A 143 -17.62 22.71 10.67
N GLU A 144 -16.35 23.11 10.52
CA GLU A 144 -15.63 23.11 9.25
C GLU A 144 -14.22 22.57 9.45
N VAL A 145 -13.93 21.42 8.83
CA VAL A 145 -12.60 20.80 8.89
C VAL A 145 -11.70 21.53 7.92
N SER A 146 -10.69 22.24 8.43
CA SER A 146 -9.70 22.89 7.56
C SER A 146 -8.87 21.86 6.80
N ALA A 147 -8.37 22.22 5.62
CA ALA A 147 -7.51 21.33 4.82
C ALA A 147 -6.28 20.85 5.60
N TRP A 148 -5.73 21.69 6.47
CA TRP A 148 -4.60 21.34 7.33
C TRP A 148 -4.98 20.33 8.42
N GLN A 149 -6.14 20.50 9.06
CA GLN A 149 -6.66 19.54 10.04
C GLN A 149 -6.93 18.17 9.39
N LEU A 150 -7.53 18.16 8.19
CA LEU A 150 -7.74 16.93 7.45
C LEU A 150 -6.41 16.27 7.07
N LEU A 151 -5.46 17.03 6.54
CA LEU A 151 -4.15 16.51 6.15
C LEU A 151 -3.41 15.89 7.34
N THR A 152 -3.34 16.63 8.45
CA THR A 152 -2.68 16.16 9.69
C THR A 152 -3.38 14.93 10.27
N TYR A 153 -4.72 14.90 10.26
CA TYR A 153 -5.49 13.73 10.68
C TYR A 153 -5.24 12.50 9.80
N VAL A 154 -5.21 12.66 8.48
CA VAL A 154 -4.94 11.56 7.54
C VAL A 154 -3.51 11.04 7.74
N ILE A 155 -2.52 11.94 7.85
CA ILE A 155 -1.13 11.56 8.12
C ILE A 155 -1.02 10.83 9.46
N ASP A 156 -1.67 11.33 10.51
CA ASP A 156 -1.66 10.68 11.82
C ASP A 156 -2.26 9.26 11.75
N ASN A 157 -3.35 9.07 11.00
CA ASN A 157 -3.93 7.75 10.78
C ASN A 157 -3.05 6.81 9.95
N VAL A 158 -2.37 7.32 8.91
CA VAL A 158 -1.38 6.55 8.14
C VAL A 158 -0.24 6.11 9.05
N LEU A 159 0.25 7.00 9.91
CA LEU A 159 1.37 6.72 10.81
C LEU A 159 0.96 5.77 11.93
N ARG A 160 -0.24 5.93 12.50
CA ARG A 160 -0.77 5.01 13.53
C ARG A 160 -0.96 3.60 12.99
N GLY A 161 -1.57 3.47 11.81
CA GLY A 161 -1.62 2.19 11.12
C GLY A 161 -0.21 1.71 10.78
N GLY A 162 0.63 2.56 10.19
CA GLY A 162 1.92 2.10 9.66
C GLY A 162 3.02 1.79 10.67
N LEU A 163 2.99 2.42 11.85
CA LEU A 163 4.01 2.30 12.88
C LEU A 163 3.56 1.43 14.06
N PHE A 164 2.40 0.75 13.99
CA PHE A 164 1.89 -0.16 15.03
C PHE A 164 2.03 0.38 16.45
N ASP A 165 1.03 1.09 16.98
CA ASP A 165 0.90 1.47 18.39
C ASP A 165 2.08 2.25 19.02
N LEU A 166 3.23 2.40 18.35
CA LEU A 166 4.40 3.15 18.80
C LEU A 166 4.04 4.62 19.02
N MET A 167 3.16 5.16 18.17
CA MET A 167 2.63 6.52 18.33
C MET A 167 1.77 6.66 19.58
N GLU A 168 1.05 5.61 19.98
CA GLU A 168 0.27 5.57 21.22
C GLU A 168 1.18 5.46 22.44
N VAL A 169 2.20 4.58 22.38
CA VAL A 169 3.24 4.42 23.41
C VAL A 169 3.98 5.74 23.67
N PHE A 170 4.34 6.48 22.62
CA PHE A 170 5.01 7.78 22.75
C PHE A 170 4.05 8.97 22.90
N ARG A 171 2.73 8.72 22.97
CA ARG A 171 1.67 9.75 23.06
C ARG A 171 1.81 10.87 22.03
N LEU A 172 2.35 10.57 20.86
CA LEU A 172 2.53 11.54 19.79
C LEU A 172 1.16 11.84 19.16
N HIS A 173 0.40 12.75 19.77
CA HIS A 173 -0.85 13.26 19.23
C HIS A 173 -0.55 14.60 18.55
N SER A 174 -0.39 14.59 17.23
CA SER A 174 -0.11 15.82 16.50
C SER A 174 -1.39 16.58 16.11
N THR A 175 -2.58 16.03 16.35
CA THR A 175 -3.84 16.53 15.80
C THR A 175 -4.76 17.11 16.87
N THR A 176 -5.36 18.26 16.57
CA THR A 176 -6.41 18.87 17.39
C THR A 176 -7.79 18.25 17.15
N VAL A 177 -7.88 17.34 16.18
CA VAL A 177 -9.09 16.61 15.79
C VAL A 177 -8.88 15.11 15.93
N THR A 178 -9.95 14.41 16.27
CA THR A 178 -9.99 12.95 16.45
C THR A 178 -11.26 12.35 15.83
N ASN A 179 -11.25 11.02 15.70
CA ASN A 179 -12.40 10.25 15.25
C ASN A 179 -13.57 10.39 16.23
N ASN A 180 -14.77 10.63 15.71
CA ASN A 180 -16.01 10.56 16.49
C ASN A 180 -16.41 9.09 16.73
N ILE A 181 -16.19 8.59 17.95
CA ILE A 181 -16.54 7.22 18.34
C ILE A 181 -18.05 6.95 18.21
N ALA A 182 -18.89 7.97 18.37
CA ALA A 182 -20.34 7.83 18.19
C ALA A 182 -20.72 7.54 16.72
N ALA A 183 -19.87 7.94 15.77
CA ALA A 183 -20.00 7.58 14.36
C ALA A 183 -19.40 6.17 14.13
N TYR A 184 -20.08 5.15 14.65
CA TYR A 184 -19.63 3.75 14.57
C TYR A 184 -19.25 3.29 13.14
N PRO A 185 -20.03 3.57 12.09
CA PRO A 185 -19.67 3.18 10.72
C PRO A 185 -18.35 3.82 10.25
N TYR A 186 -18.10 5.07 10.62
CA TYR A 186 -16.83 5.74 10.32
C TYR A 186 -15.68 5.08 11.07
N SER A 187 -15.86 4.81 12.37
CA SER A 187 -14.84 4.16 13.21
C SER A 187 -14.45 2.76 12.69
N VAL A 188 -15.43 1.97 12.24
CA VAL A 188 -15.17 0.67 11.59
C VAL A 188 -14.40 0.87 10.27
N GLY A 189 -14.74 1.90 9.50
CA GLY A 189 -14.01 2.26 8.29
C GLY A 189 -12.55 2.64 8.56
N VAL A 190 -12.30 3.45 9.59
CA VAL A 190 -10.93 3.80 10.06
C VAL A 190 -10.16 2.54 10.43
N PHE A 191 -10.78 1.62 11.18
CA PHE A 191 -10.15 0.35 11.56
C PHE A 191 -9.79 -0.53 10.35
N ILE A 192 -10.72 -0.71 9.39
CA ILE A 192 -10.45 -1.47 8.16
C ILE A 192 -9.32 -0.82 7.36
N TYR A 193 -9.31 0.51 7.30
CA TYR A 193 -8.25 1.27 6.65
C TYR A 193 -6.87 1.02 7.32
N HIS A 194 -6.80 1.03 8.66
CA HIS A 194 -5.58 0.69 9.39
C HIS A 194 -5.09 -0.71 9.06
N LEU A 195 -5.95 -1.73 9.16
CA LEU A 195 -5.60 -3.10 8.81
C LEU A 195 -5.08 -3.24 7.37
N TYR A 196 -5.69 -2.49 6.44
CA TYR A 196 -5.27 -2.48 5.04
C TYR A 196 -3.86 -1.89 4.89
N VAL A 197 -3.61 -0.70 5.45
CA VAL A 197 -2.31 -0.01 5.36
C VAL A 197 -1.21 -0.80 6.09
N GLU A 198 -1.51 -1.32 7.28
CA GLU A 198 -0.64 -2.20 8.07
C GLU A 198 -0.22 -3.44 7.27
N GLY A 199 -1.19 -4.15 6.70
CA GLY A 199 -0.93 -5.33 5.89
C GLY A 199 -0.01 -5.01 4.71
N PHE A 200 -0.21 -3.86 4.05
CA PHE A 200 0.65 -3.41 2.97
C PHE A 200 2.07 -3.08 3.40
N LEU A 201 2.23 -2.37 4.51
CA LEU A 201 3.54 -2.01 5.04
C LEU A 201 4.31 -3.25 5.50
N ILE A 202 3.67 -4.18 6.22
CA ILE A 202 4.29 -5.46 6.59
C ILE A 202 4.76 -6.19 5.34
N VAL A 203 3.88 -6.34 4.33
CA VAL A 203 4.22 -7.06 3.10
C VAL A 203 5.37 -6.36 2.36
N ALA A 204 5.35 -5.04 2.25
CA ALA A 204 6.42 -4.27 1.59
C ALA A 204 7.76 -4.45 2.31
N VAL A 205 7.79 -4.30 3.64
CA VAL A 205 8.99 -4.44 4.47
C VAL A 205 9.51 -5.88 4.44
N ALA A 206 8.64 -6.87 4.66
CA ALA A 206 9.03 -8.29 4.63
C ALA A 206 9.58 -8.69 3.26
N THR A 207 8.95 -8.21 2.19
CA THR A 207 9.40 -8.46 0.80
C THR A 207 10.75 -7.82 0.54
N ALA A 208 10.94 -6.55 0.93
CA ALA A 208 12.21 -5.86 0.79
C ALA A 208 13.32 -6.52 1.61
N ALA A 209 13.05 -6.85 2.88
CA ALA A 209 13.99 -7.51 3.77
C ALA A 209 14.40 -8.89 3.23
N HIS A 210 13.44 -9.69 2.78
CA HIS A 210 13.73 -10.99 2.19
C HIS A 210 14.56 -10.87 0.90
N ALA A 211 14.23 -9.93 0.02
CA ALA A 211 15.00 -9.69 -1.20
C ALA A 211 16.43 -9.21 -0.90
N ILE A 212 16.61 -8.29 0.05
CA ILE A 212 17.92 -7.82 0.51
C ILE A 212 18.74 -8.97 1.09
N PHE A 213 18.13 -9.81 1.92
CA PHE A 213 18.78 -10.97 2.52
C PHE A 213 19.30 -11.95 1.45
N LEU A 214 18.48 -12.28 0.45
CA LEU A 214 18.86 -13.17 -0.63
C LEU A 214 19.99 -12.59 -1.49
N VAL A 215 19.91 -11.30 -1.86
CA VAL A 215 20.98 -10.62 -2.61
C VAL A 215 22.28 -10.63 -1.80
N ARG A 216 22.24 -10.26 -0.51
CA ARG A 216 23.42 -10.27 0.35
C ARG A 216 24.04 -11.66 0.47
N LYS A 217 23.22 -12.70 0.66
CA LYS A 217 23.68 -14.09 0.75
C LYS A 217 24.39 -14.52 -0.54
N ALA A 218 23.79 -14.26 -1.70
CA ALA A 218 24.38 -14.62 -3.00
C ALA A 218 25.73 -13.90 -3.23
N LEU A 219 25.80 -12.60 -2.92
CA LEU A 219 27.03 -11.83 -3.09
C LEU A 219 28.11 -12.20 -2.05
N GLN A 220 27.74 -12.58 -0.83
CA GLN A 220 28.68 -13.09 0.17
C GLN A 220 29.29 -14.43 -0.25
N GLU A 221 28.49 -15.34 -0.83
CA GLU A 221 29.00 -16.59 -1.40
C GLU A 221 30.00 -16.32 -2.54
N GLU A 222 29.68 -15.41 -3.47
CA GLU A 222 30.59 -15.03 -4.57
C GLU A 222 31.89 -14.40 -4.03
N ARG A 223 31.81 -13.49 -3.04
CA ARG A 223 33.00 -12.90 -2.39
C ARG A 223 33.86 -13.93 -1.66
N ARG A 224 33.25 -14.91 -0.97
CA ARG A 224 34.00 -15.99 -0.29
C ARG A 224 34.79 -16.83 -1.28
N ILE A 225 34.19 -17.19 -2.41
CA ILE A 225 34.85 -17.96 -3.47
C ILE A 225 36.04 -17.17 -4.04
N VAL A 226 35.85 -15.89 -4.35
CA VAL A 226 36.91 -15.01 -4.87
C VAL A 226 38.05 -14.83 -3.87
N ASN A 227 37.74 -14.59 -2.59
CA ASN A 227 38.75 -14.44 -1.54
C ASN A 227 39.53 -15.73 -1.26
N ALA A 228 38.87 -16.90 -1.32
CA ALA A 228 39.54 -18.19 -1.19
C ALA A 228 40.58 -18.40 -2.30
N GLN A 229 40.31 -17.94 -3.53
CA GLN A 229 41.28 -17.99 -4.63
C GLN A 229 42.47 -17.04 -4.43
N ARG A 230 42.27 -15.90 -3.77
CA ARG A 230 43.36 -14.96 -3.43
C ARG A 230 44.33 -15.56 -2.40
N GLY A 231 43.81 -16.26 -1.38
CA GLY A 231 44.62 -16.88 -0.33
C GLY A 231 45.41 -18.12 -0.76
N VAL A 232 45.05 -18.76 -1.88
CA VAL A 232 45.82 -19.89 -2.46
C VAL A 232 47.06 -19.41 -3.25
N LYS A 233 47.15 -18.10 -3.56
CA LYS A 233 48.24 -17.52 -4.36
C LYS A 233 49.33 -16.80 -3.54
N SER A 234 49.13 -16.62 -2.24
CA SER A 234 50.13 -16.07 -1.30
C SER A 234 50.93 -17.20 -0.66
#